data_AF-A0A1W1ZDX7-F1
#
_entry.id   AF-A0A1W1ZDX7-F1
#
_cell.length_a   1.000
_cell.length_b   1.000
_cell.length_c   1.000
_cell.angle_alpha   90.00
_cell.angle_beta   90.00
_cell.angle_gamma   90.00
#
_symmetry.space_group_name_H-M   'P 1'
#
loop_
_entity.id
_entity.type
_entity.pdbx_description
1 polymer ?
#
loop_
_entity_poly.entity_id
_entity_poly.type
_entity_poly.pdbx_seq_one_letter_code
_entity_poly.pdbx_strand_id
1 'polypeptide(L)'
;MIFFNCCKASTDMSNLATEQITIIEAVKNKQLEVVSAALKKGADVNTKAKNSKSLLLIATQLNDLEMAKLLVSYKADVNQQDDIHDSPFLYAGASGNVALLKLFLANGARFDIFNRYNGTALIPACERGHVEAVRLLGNIKGFPINHVNRLGWTGLMEAVVLGNGSSKYVEIVQNLVEAGCDTSIPDKNGVTALQHAISMGFSGTANVLRNKG
;
A
#
# COMPACT_ATOMS: atom_id res chain seq x y z
N MET A 1 -65.57 -33.40 -32.35
CA MET A 1 -64.89 -32.32 -33.11
C MET A 1 -64.88 -31.06 -32.25
N ILE A 2 -63.91 -30.94 -31.34
CA ILE A 2 -63.60 -29.69 -30.65
C ILE A 2 -62.08 -29.69 -30.47
N PHE A 3 -61.41 -28.83 -31.23
CA PHE A 3 -59.99 -28.51 -31.06
C PHE A 3 -59.88 -27.57 -29.85
N PHE A 4 -59.19 -27.99 -28.78
CA PHE A 4 -58.68 -27.05 -27.78
C PHE A 4 -57.16 -26.95 -27.92
N ASN A 5 -56.81 -25.76 -28.39
CA ASN A 5 -55.52 -25.12 -28.52
C ASN A 5 -54.51 -25.52 -27.41
N CYS A 6 -53.49 -26.29 -27.76
CA CYS A 6 -52.30 -26.45 -26.92
C CYS A 6 -51.52 -25.12 -26.96
N CYS A 7 -51.58 -24.36 -25.87
CA CYS A 7 -50.66 -23.24 -25.63
C CYS A 7 -49.22 -23.78 -25.71
N LYS A 8 -48.52 -23.45 -26.80
CA LYS A 8 -47.07 -23.52 -26.86
C LYS A 8 -46.54 -22.48 -25.87
N ALA A 9 -46.20 -22.92 -24.66
CA ALA A 9 -45.22 -22.22 -23.86
C ALA A 9 -43.86 -22.47 -24.53
N SER A 10 -43.52 -21.66 -25.54
CA SER A 10 -42.13 -21.45 -25.90
C SER A 10 -41.51 -20.67 -24.75
N THR A 11 -41.00 -21.38 -23.75
CA THR A 11 -40.04 -20.81 -22.81
C THR A 11 -38.80 -20.47 -23.62
N ASP A 12 -38.76 -19.20 -24.03
CA ASP A 12 -37.61 -18.56 -24.62
C ASP A 12 -36.44 -18.71 -23.63
N MET A 13 -35.56 -19.68 -23.93
CA MET A 13 -34.33 -19.98 -23.19
C MET A 13 -33.25 -18.90 -23.40
N SER A 14 -33.56 -17.76 -24.00
CA SER A 14 -32.59 -16.74 -24.39
C SER A 14 -32.24 -15.72 -23.31
N ASN A 15 -32.77 -15.85 -22.08
CA ASN A 15 -32.58 -14.82 -21.04
C ASN A 15 -31.98 -15.30 -19.72
N LEU A 16 -31.05 -16.26 -19.78
CA LEU A 16 -30.00 -16.37 -18.75
C LEU A 16 -28.78 -15.62 -19.24
N ALA A 17 -28.89 -14.28 -19.31
CA ALA A 17 -27.72 -13.43 -19.27
C ALA A 17 -27.04 -13.72 -17.93
N THR A 18 -26.11 -14.67 -17.92
CA THR A 18 -25.10 -14.76 -16.88
C THR A 18 -24.47 -13.39 -16.88
N GLU A 19 -24.75 -12.58 -15.85
CA GLU A 19 -24.09 -11.29 -15.68
C GLU A 19 -22.60 -11.55 -15.89
N GLN A 20 -22.04 -11.00 -16.97
CA GLN A 20 -20.65 -11.22 -17.30
C GLN A 20 -19.84 -10.54 -16.19
N ILE A 21 -19.44 -11.31 -15.17
CA ILE A 21 -18.67 -10.81 -14.04
C ILE A 21 -17.42 -10.15 -14.61
N THR A 22 -17.30 -8.84 -14.40
CA THR A 22 -16.11 -8.10 -14.85
C THR A 22 -14.89 -8.56 -14.06
N ILE A 23 -13.70 -8.49 -14.65
CA ILE A 23 -12.46 -8.81 -13.93
C ILE A 23 -12.29 -7.98 -12.65
N ILE A 24 -12.79 -6.74 -12.65
CA ILE A 24 -12.82 -5.86 -11.46
C ILE A 24 -13.68 -6.49 -10.35
N GLU A 25 -14.88 -6.95 -10.67
CA GLU A 25 -15.79 -7.54 -9.69
C GLU A 25 -15.25 -8.89 -9.19
N ALA A 26 -14.64 -9.68 -10.07
CA ALA A 26 -13.95 -10.91 -9.68
C ALA A 26 -12.79 -10.65 -8.69
N VAL A 27 -11.99 -9.59 -8.90
CA VAL A 27 -10.94 -9.19 -7.94
C VAL A 27 -11.54 -8.74 -6.61
N LYS A 28 -12.60 -7.92 -6.62
CA LYS A 28 -13.27 -7.47 -5.39
C LYS A 28 -13.83 -8.63 -4.56
N ASN A 29 -14.34 -9.65 -5.23
CA ASN A 29 -14.89 -10.85 -4.63
C ASN A 29 -13.86 -11.96 -4.38
N LYS A 30 -12.55 -11.67 -4.54
CA LYS A 30 -11.45 -12.62 -4.33
C LYS A 30 -11.56 -13.92 -5.15
N GLN A 31 -12.16 -13.83 -6.34
CA GLN A 31 -12.39 -14.97 -7.23
C GLN A 31 -11.15 -15.26 -8.10
N LEU A 32 -10.10 -15.82 -7.49
CA LEU A 32 -8.79 -16.03 -8.12
C LEU A 32 -8.88 -16.77 -9.47
N GLU A 33 -9.69 -17.82 -9.56
CA GLU A 33 -9.86 -18.61 -10.78
C GLU A 33 -10.54 -17.85 -11.92
N VAL A 34 -11.52 -17.01 -11.59
CA VAL A 34 -12.22 -16.16 -12.57
C VAL A 34 -11.25 -15.11 -13.13
N VAL A 35 -10.45 -14.49 -12.26
CA VAL A 35 -9.41 -13.53 -12.66
C VAL A 35 -8.34 -14.22 -13.52
N SER A 36 -7.85 -15.39 -13.10
CA SER A 36 -6.88 -16.19 -13.85
C SER A 36 -7.38 -16.55 -15.25
N ALA A 37 -8.64 -17.01 -15.36
CA ALA A 37 -9.27 -17.32 -16.64
C ALA A 37 -9.44 -16.08 -17.53
N ALA A 38 -9.81 -14.92 -16.96
CA ALA A 38 -9.95 -13.68 -17.70
C ALA A 38 -8.59 -13.19 -18.25
N LEU A 39 -7.53 -13.22 -17.44
CA LEU A 39 -6.18 -12.83 -17.87
C LEU A 39 -5.63 -13.75 -18.96
N LYS A 40 -5.84 -15.07 -18.86
CA LYS A 40 -5.48 -16.04 -19.91
C LYS A 40 -6.20 -15.78 -21.24
N LYS A 41 -7.41 -15.21 -21.19
CA LYS A 41 -8.19 -14.80 -22.36
C LYS A 41 -7.80 -13.41 -22.90
N GLY A 42 -6.78 -12.77 -22.33
CA GLY A 42 -6.26 -11.48 -22.80
C GLY A 42 -6.89 -10.26 -22.14
N ALA A 43 -7.56 -10.39 -21.00
CA ALA A 43 -7.96 -9.22 -20.22
C ALA A 43 -6.74 -8.40 -19.80
N ASP A 44 -6.83 -7.08 -19.89
CA ASP A 44 -5.76 -6.18 -19.47
C ASP A 44 -5.63 -6.19 -17.94
N VAL A 45 -4.48 -6.64 -17.43
CA VAL A 45 -4.18 -6.68 -15.99
C VAL A 45 -4.16 -5.28 -15.35
N ASN A 46 -3.91 -4.23 -16.14
CA ASN A 46 -3.86 -2.84 -15.69
C ASN A 46 -5.21 -2.12 -15.85
N THR A 47 -6.29 -2.87 -16.12
CA THR A 47 -7.67 -2.38 -16.10
C THR A 47 -7.93 -1.57 -14.82
N LYS A 48 -8.58 -0.42 -15.00
CA LYS A 48 -8.94 0.49 -13.91
C LYS A 48 -10.41 0.37 -13.57
N ALA A 49 -10.71 0.27 -12.28
CA ALA A 49 -12.04 0.48 -11.75
C ALA A 49 -12.35 1.98 -11.62
N LYS A 50 -13.49 2.30 -11.02
CA LYS A 50 -13.82 3.68 -10.62
C LYS A 50 -12.70 4.30 -9.79
N ASN A 51 -12.50 5.60 -9.96
CA ASN A 51 -11.43 6.40 -9.35
C ASN A 51 -10.00 5.96 -9.76
N SER A 52 -9.83 5.44 -10.98
CA SER A 52 -8.56 4.96 -11.53
C SER A 52 -7.88 3.82 -10.77
N LYS A 53 -8.56 3.15 -9.83
CA LYS A 53 -7.98 2.05 -9.04
C LYS A 53 -7.62 0.86 -9.93
N SER A 54 -6.34 0.48 -9.96
CA SER A 54 -5.91 -0.75 -10.64
C SER A 54 -6.46 -2.00 -9.94
N LEU A 55 -6.56 -3.11 -10.67
CA LEU A 55 -6.86 -4.42 -10.08
C LEU A 55 -5.91 -4.74 -8.93
N LEU A 56 -4.62 -4.43 -9.10
CA LEU A 56 -3.59 -4.69 -8.10
C LEU A 56 -3.79 -3.84 -6.84
N LEU A 57 -4.18 -2.58 -6.97
CA LEU A 57 -4.49 -1.73 -5.81
C LEU A 57 -5.71 -2.25 -5.05
N ILE A 58 -6.74 -2.73 -5.74
CA ILE A 58 -7.90 -3.36 -5.09
C ILE A 58 -7.46 -4.61 -4.31
N ALA A 59 -6.69 -5.52 -4.92
CA ALA A 59 -6.16 -6.70 -4.24
C ALA A 59 -5.30 -6.33 -3.01
N THR A 60 -4.48 -5.29 -3.13
CA THR A 60 -3.66 -4.75 -2.04
C THR A 60 -4.52 -4.23 -0.89
N GLN A 61 -5.57 -3.45 -1.19
CA GLN A 61 -6.51 -2.91 -0.19
C GLN A 61 -7.30 -4.02 0.52
N LEU A 62 -7.57 -5.13 -0.16
CA LEU A 62 -8.23 -6.32 0.39
C LEU A 62 -7.29 -7.28 1.13
N ASN A 63 -6.00 -6.94 1.21
CA ASN A 63 -4.95 -7.76 1.81
C ASN A 63 -4.84 -9.16 1.16
N ASP A 64 -5.10 -9.25 -0.15
CA ASP A 64 -5.13 -10.52 -0.90
C ASP A 64 -3.79 -10.77 -1.61
N LEU A 65 -2.88 -11.44 -0.90
CA LEU A 65 -1.54 -11.73 -1.39
C LEU A 65 -1.54 -12.66 -2.62
N GLU A 66 -2.45 -13.64 -2.67
CA GLU A 66 -2.49 -14.59 -3.79
C GLU A 66 -3.03 -13.91 -5.06
N MET A 67 -4.06 -13.08 -4.93
CA MET A 67 -4.52 -12.24 -6.03
C MET A 67 -3.43 -11.27 -6.49
N ALA A 68 -2.70 -10.64 -5.56
CA ALA A 68 -1.59 -9.76 -5.90
C ALA A 68 -0.47 -10.49 -6.65
N LYS A 69 -0.09 -11.70 -6.21
CA LYS A 69 0.90 -12.56 -6.91
C LYS A 69 0.44 -12.90 -8.32
N LEU A 70 -0.83 -13.30 -8.50
CA LEU A 70 -1.41 -13.57 -9.81
C LEU A 70 -1.29 -12.35 -10.71
N LEU A 71 -1.80 -11.19 -10.29
CA LEU A 71 -1.78 -9.97 -11.09
C LEU A 71 -0.36 -9.55 -11.46
N VAL A 72 0.59 -9.61 -10.52
CA VAL A 72 1.99 -9.29 -10.77
C VAL A 72 2.66 -10.28 -11.74
N SER A 73 2.29 -11.57 -11.71
CA SER A 73 2.76 -12.56 -12.69
C SER A 73 2.35 -12.21 -14.13
N TYR A 74 1.24 -11.47 -14.29
CA TYR A 74 0.76 -10.91 -15.56
C TYR A 74 1.27 -9.48 -15.82
N LYS A 75 2.29 -9.00 -15.07
CA LYS A 75 2.91 -7.67 -15.22
C LYS A 75 2.01 -6.50 -14.83
N ALA A 76 1.16 -6.67 -13.82
CA ALA A 76 0.48 -5.55 -13.18
C ALA A 76 1.48 -4.50 -12.67
N ASP A 77 1.23 -3.22 -12.95
CA ASP A 77 2.08 -2.13 -12.50
C ASP A 77 1.88 -1.85 -11.00
N VAL A 78 2.91 -2.12 -10.22
CA VAL A 78 2.95 -1.90 -8.76
C VAL A 78 3.00 -0.42 -8.37
N ASN A 79 3.24 0.47 -9.35
CA ASN A 79 3.39 1.92 -9.17
C ASN A 79 2.17 2.71 -9.65
N GLN A 80 1.22 2.07 -10.33
CA GLN A 80 0.05 2.75 -10.88
C GLN A 80 -0.79 3.38 -9.77
N GLN A 81 -0.97 4.70 -9.86
CA GLN A 81 -1.71 5.48 -8.88
C GLN A 81 -3.19 5.61 -9.25
N ASP A 82 -4.04 5.62 -8.21
CA ASP A 82 -5.44 6.02 -8.32
C ASP A 82 -5.59 7.55 -8.24
N ASP A 83 -6.84 8.04 -8.28
CA ASP A 83 -7.14 9.48 -8.30
C ASP A 83 -6.74 10.21 -7.01
N ILE A 84 -6.41 9.49 -5.93
CA ILE A 84 -5.90 10.05 -4.67
C ILE A 84 -4.43 9.73 -4.45
N HIS A 85 -3.70 9.39 -5.51
CA HIS A 85 -2.27 9.14 -5.52
C HIS A 85 -1.84 7.92 -4.68
N ASP A 86 -2.74 6.97 -4.37
CA ASP A 86 -2.34 5.70 -3.78
C ASP A 86 -1.93 4.72 -4.89
N SER A 87 -0.75 4.11 -4.77
CA SER A 87 -0.31 2.97 -5.58
C SER A 87 -0.26 1.70 -4.73
N PRO A 88 -0.24 0.49 -5.34
CA PRO A 88 -0.05 -0.75 -4.61
C PRO A 88 1.15 -0.71 -3.65
N PHE A 89 2.31 -0.25 -4.13
CA PHE A 89 3.52 -0.14 -3.30
C PHE A 89 3.37 0.85 -2.13
N LEU A 90 2.82 2.04 -2.38
CA LEU A 90 2.60 3.04 -1.34
C LEU A 90 1.62 2.54 -0.26
N TYR A 91 0.53 1.90 -0.69
CA TYR A 91 -0.48 1.37 0.23
C TYR A 91 0.04 0.18 1.04
N ALA A 92 0.87 -0.69 0.46
CA ALA A 92 1.51 -1.79 1.19
C ALA A 92 2.38 -1.29 2.36
N GLY A 93 3.12 -0.18 2.16
CA GLY A 93 3.84 0.49 3.24
C GLY A 93 2.90 1.06 4.31
N ALA A 94 1.89 1.81 3.87
CA ALA A 94 0.91 2.44 4.77
C ALA A 94 0.08 1.43 5.58
N SER A 95 -0.13 0.22 5.08
CA SER A 95 -0.85 -0.88 5.77
C SER A 95 0.08 -1.79 6.57
N GLY A 96 1.40 -1.62 6.47
CA GLY A 96 2.38 -2.45 7.14
C GLY A 96 2.47 -3.88 6.60
N ASN A 97 1.91 -4.17 5.42
CA ASN A 97 1.97 -5.51 4.85
C ASN A 97 3.34 -5.76 4.21
N VAL A 98 4.23 -6.38 4.98
CA VAL A 98 5.59 -6.76 4.59
C VAL A 98 5.61 -7.75 3.42
N ALA A 99 4.65 -8.68 3.32
CA ALA A 99 4.61 -9.65 2.23
C ALA A 99 4.30 -8.98 0.89
N LEU A 100 3.35 -8.04 0.87
CA LEU A 100 3.04 -7.23 -0.31
C LEU A 100 4.20 -6.27 -0.65
N LEU A 101 4.83 -5.65 0.35
CA LEU A 101 6.03 -4.83 0.13
C LEU A 101 7.13 -5.63 -0.58
N LYS A 102 7.47 -6.82 -0.08
CA LYS A 102 8.48 -7.69 -0.70
C LYS A 102 8.09 -8.09 -2.12
N LEU A 103 6.82 -8.44 -2.36
CA LEU A 103 6.30 -8.76 -3.69
C LEU A 103 6.50 -7.58 -4.65
N PHE A 104 6.12 -6.37 -4.24
CA PHE A 104 6.17 -5.20 -5.12
C PHE A 104 7.59 -4.70 -5.35
N LEU A 105 8.47 -4.76 -4.34
CA LEU A 105 9.91 -4.50 -4.49
C LEU A 105 10.55 -5.43 -5.52
N ALA A 106 10.21 -6.72 -5.50
CA ALA A 106 10.70 -7.69 -6.48
C ALA A 106 10.15 -7.46 -7.90
N ASN A 107 9.15 -6.59 -8.07
CA ASN A 107 8.46 -6.36 -9.34
C ASN A 107 8.46 -4.88 -9.76
N GLY A 108 9.54 -4.17 -9.42
CA GLY A 108 9.82 -2.84 -9.97
C GLY A 108 9.13 -1.69 -9.25
N ALA A 109 8.89 -1.81 -7.95
CA ALA A 109 8.49 -0.67 -7.13
C ALA A 109 9.52 0.45 -7.24
N ARG A 110 9.07 1.65 -7.59
CA ARG A 110 9.91 2.85 -7.66
C ARG A 110 9.80 3.66 -6.38
N PHE A 111 10.84 4.43 -6.09
CA PHE A 111 10.91 5.29 -4.89
C PHE A 111 10.69 6.78 -5.20
N ASP A 112 10.45 7.11 -6.46
CA ASP A 112 10.16 8.46 -6.97
C ASP A 112 8.64 8.73 -7.09
N ILE A 113 7.81 7.85 -6.53
CA ILE A 113 6.35 7.97 -6.49
C ILE A 113 5.91 8.22 -5.06
N PHE A 114 5.01 9.20 -4.90
CA PHE A 114 4.59 9.69 -3.59
C PHE A 114 3.08 9.68 -3.44
N ASN A 115 2.61 9.44 -2.23
CA ASN A 115 1.18 9.47 -1.90
C ASN A 115 0.62 10.91 -1.92
N ARG A 116 -0.67 11.09 -1.63
CA ARG A 116 -1.32 12.42 -1.56
C ARG A 116 -0.70 13.41 -0.57
N TYR A 117 0.10 12.93 0.39
CA TYR A 117 0.87 13.78 1.30
C TYR A 117 2.26 14.11 0.78
N ASN A 118 2.57 13.79 -0.47
CA ASN A 118 3.93 13.78 -1.00
C ASN A 118 4.86 12.92 -0.14
N GLY A 119 4.35 11.82 0.42
CA GLY A 119 5.12 10.91 1.27
C GLY A 119 5.48 9.60 0.56
N THR A 120 6.63 9.04 0.91
CA THR A 120 7.05 7.69 0.49
C THR A 120 6.23 6.62 1.22
N ALA A 121 6.39 5.35 0.85
CA ALA A 121 5.76 4.22 1.56
C ALA A 121 6.21 4.09 3.04
N LEU A 122 7.42 4.59 3.36
CA LEU A 122 8.01 4.51 4.70
C LEU A 122 7.35 5.46 5.69
N ILE A 123 6.97 6.66 5.26
CA ILE A 123 6.43 7.71 6.13
C ILE A 123 5.16 7.25 6.90
N PRO A 124 4.08 6.81 6.24
CA PRO A 124 2.92 6.29 6.96
C PRO A 124 3.19 4.99 7.71
N ALA A 125 4.21 4.20 7.31
CA ALA A 125 4.64 3.03 8.08
C ALA A 125 5.23 3.44 9.44
N CYS A 126 5.98 4.55 9.47
CA CYS A 126 6.53 5.13 10.70
C CYS A 126 5.43 5.68 11.61
N GLU A 127 4.52 6.51 11.06
CA GLU A 127 3.34 7.05 11.76
C GLU A 127 2.54 5.95 12.48
N ARG A 128 2.20 4.89 11.74
CA ARG A 128 1.28 3.83 12.20
C ARG A 128 1.96 2.75 13.05
N GLY A 129 3.28 2.86 13.22
CA GLY A 129 4.02 1.95 14.07
C GLY A 129 4.26 0.57 13.43
N HIS A 130 4.44 0.49 12.11
CA HIS A 130 4.70 -0.77 11.38
C HIS A 130 6.20 -1.13 11.39
N VAL A 131 6.70 -1.59 12.54
CA VAL A 131 8.12 -1.90 12.81
C VAL A 131 8.81 -2.65 11.67
N GLU A 132 8.25 -3.78 11.24
CA GLU A 132 8.88 -4.62 10.22
C GLU A 132 8.85 -4.00 8.81
N ALA A 133 7.83 -3.20 8.49
CA ALA A 133 7.79 -2.44 7.26
C ALA A 133 8.85 -1.33 7.25
N VAL A 134 9.04 -0.64 8.39
CA VAL A 134 10.10 0.36 8.58
C VAL A 134 11.48 -0.28 8.45
N ARG A 135 11.71 -1.40 9.15
CA ARG A 135 12.96 -2.17 9.10
C ARG A 135 13.29 -2.58 7.66
N LEU A 136 12.31 -3.13 6.94
CA LEU A 136 12.49 -3.50 5.53
C LEU A 136 12.83 -2.30 4.67
N LEU A 137 11.98 -1.27 4.66
CA LEU A 137 12.11 -0.13 3.75
C LEU A 137 13.37 0.70 4.02
N GLY A 138 13.71 0.93 5.29
CA GLY A 138 14.90 1.70 5.68
C GLY A 138 16.21 1.06 5.25
N ASN A 139 16.28 -0.28 5.20
CA ASN A 139 17.49 -1.02 4.80
C ASN A 139 17.61 -1.24 3.29
N ILE A 140 16.70 -0.71 2.48
CA ILE A 140 16.81 -0.82 1.02
C ILE A 140 17.79 0.23 0.49
N LYS A 141 18.81 -0.23 -0.23
CA LYS A 141 19.78 0.65 -0.88
C LYS A 141 19.08 1.64 -1.81
N GLY A 142 19.36 2.93 -1.62
CA GLY A 142 18.79 4.01 -2.42
C GLY A 142 17.35 4.38 -2.08
N PHE A 143 16.75 3.77 -1.04
CA PHE A 143 15.45 4.23 -0.55
C PHE A 143 15.58 5.64 0.06
N PRO A 144 14.68 6.59 -0.28
CA PRO A 144 14.77 7.98 0.18
C PRO A 144 14.28 8.11 1.64
N ILE A 145 15.05 7.57 2.58
CA ILE A 145 14.75 7.53 4.02
C ILE A 145 14.58 8.94 4.63
N ASN A 146 15.25 9.94 4.05
CA ASN A 146 15.23 11.34 4.47
C ASN A 146 14.20 12.19 3.71
N HIS A 147 13.30 11.58 2.93
CA HIS A 147 12.28 12.33 2.18
C HIS A 147 11.39 13.13 3.12
N VAL A 148 11.14 14.39 2.74
CA VAL A 148 10.28 15.32 3.49
C VAL A 148 8.94 15.45 2.78
N ASN A 149 7.86 15.09 3.47
CA ASN A 149 6.51 15.17 2.92
C ASN A 149 5.95 16.60 2.92
N ARG A 150 4.70 16.79 2.47
CA ARG A 150 4.06 18.12 2.40
C ARG A 150 3.87 18.80 3.76
N LEU A 151 3.84 18.02 4.84
CA LEU A 151 3.74 18.53 6.21
C LEU A 151 5.10 19.09 6.68
N GLY A 152 6.18 18.82 5.96
CA GLY A 152 7.54 19.18 6.35
C GLY A 152 8.20 18.11 7.22
N TRP A 153 7.69 16.87 7.18
CA TRP A 153 8.11 15.80 8.08
C TRP A 153 8.73 14.63 7.31
N THR A 154 9.78 14.06 7.90
CA THR A 154 10.36 12.76 7.52
C THR A 154 9.61 11.62 8.21
N GLY A 155 9.88 10.37 7.82
CA GLY A 155 9.36 9.21 8.55
C GLY A 155 9.80 9.20 10.01
N LEU A 156 11.03 9.63 10.30
CA LEU A 156 11.52 9.79 11.67
C LEU A 156 10.67 10.79 12.45
N MET A 157 10.37 11.95 11.86
CA MET A 157 9.56 12.97 12.51
C MET A 157 8.14 12.45 12.82
N GLU A 158 7.49 11.75 11.87
CA GLU A 158 6.17 11.18 12.11
C GLU A 158 6.16 10.09 13.19
N ALA A 159 7.19 9.22 13.24
CA ALA A 159 7.31 8.22 14.31
C ALA A 159 7.40 8.86 15.70
N VAL A 160 8.01 10.04 15.81
CA VAL A 160 8.18 10.74 17.09
C VAL A 160 6.94 11.55 17.44
N VAL A 161 6.48 12.42 16.54
CA VAL A 161 5.41 13.40 16.82
C VAL A 161 4.02 12.76 16.84
N LEU A 162 3.76 11.81 15.94
CA LEU A 162 2.47 11.12 15.85
C LEU A 162 2.47 9.76 16.58
N GLY A 163 3.65 9.31 17.02
CA GLY A 163 3.78 8.16 17.90
C GLY A 163 3.42 8.49 19.36
N ASN A 164 3.55 7.48 20.22
CA ASN A 164 3.23 7.60 21.64
C ASN A 164 4.43 7.31 22.57
N GLY A 165 5.64 7.26 22.02
CA GLY A 165 6.86 6.96 22.78
C GLY A 165 6.97 5.54 23.34
N SER A 166 6.03 4.63 23.02
CA SER A 166 6.11 3.22 23.43
C SER A 166 7.31 2.50 22.83
N SER A 167 7.66 1.33 23.39
CA SER A 167 8.76 0.48 22.91
C SER A 167 8.73 0.24 21.41
N LYS A 168 7.53 0.09 20.81
CA LYS A 168 7.32 -0.05 19.37
C LYS A 168 7.86 1.14 18.57
N TYR A 169 7.60 2.37 19.03
CA TYR A 169 8.11 3.57 18.37
C TYR A 169 9.59 3.81 18.67
N VAL A 170 10.07 3.44 19.86
CA VAL A 170 11.51 3.42 20.15
C VAL A 170 12.25 2.49 19.18
N GLU A 171 11.70 1.30 18.91
CA GLU A 171 12.27 0.35 17.95
C GLU A 171 12.24 0.89 16.51
N ILE A 172 11.18 1.58 16.09
CA ILE A 172 11.13 2.25 14.78
C ILE A 172 12.22 3.30 14.66
N VAL A 173 12.40 4.14 15.69
CA VAL A 173 13.44 5.17 15.69
C VAL A 173 14.83 4.51 15.65
N GLN A 174 15.04 3.44 16.41
CA GLN A 174 16.27 2.64 16.37
C GLN A 174 16.54 2.08 14.96
N ASN A 175 15.55 1.47 14.32
CA ASN A 175 15.67 0.93 12.96
C ASN A 175 16.02 2.00 11.93
N LEU A 176 15.39 3.19 12.01
CA LEU A 176 15.71 4.32 11.12
C LEU A 176 17.12 4.84 11.37
N VAL A 177 17.52 4.92 12.64
CA VAL A 177 18.85 5.33 13.09
C VAL A 177 19.91 4.39 12.53
N GLU A 178 19.75 3.08 12.70
CA GLU A 178 20.64 2.05 12.16
C GLU A 178 20.70 2.05 10.64
N ALA A 179 19.59 2.34 9.97
CA ALA A 179 19.51 2.50 8.52
C ALA A 179 20.17 3.79 7.99
N GLY A 180 20.73 4.63 8.86
CA GLY A 180 21.47 5.82 8.45
C GLY A 180 20.61 7.04 8.10
N CYS A 181 19.38 7.15 8.65
CA CYS A 181 18.61 8.39 8.49
C CYS A 181 19.36 9.60 9.08
N ASP A 182 19.13 10.76 8.48
CA ASP A 182 19.58 12.05 9.00
C ASP A 182 18.63 12.51 10.11
N THR A 183 19.12 12.45 11.35
CA THR A 183 18.35 12.81 12.55
C THR A 183 18.29 14.31 12.80
N SER A 184 19.01 15.12 12.01
CA SER A 184 19.10 16.57 12.16
C SER A 184 18.03 17.33 11.38
N ILE A 185 17.32 16.69 10.44
CA ILE A 185 16.28 17.32 9.63
C ILE A 185 15.15 17.85 10.54
N PRO A 186 14.94 19.17 10.63
CA PRO A 186 13.90 19.74 11.47
C PRO A 186 12.55 19.78 10.74
N ASP A 187 11.49 19.99 11.51
CA ASP A 187 10.20 20.40 10.96
C ASP A 187 10.22 21.87 10.48
N LYS A 188 9.07 22.36 10.01
CA LYS A 188 8.92 23.75 9.51
C LYS A 188 9.17 24.83 10.58
N ASN A 189 9.14 24.48 11.85
CA ASN A 189 9.42 25.39 12.97
C ASN A 189 10.89 25.32 13.42
N GLY A 190 11.73 24.54 12.74
CA GLY A 190 13.13 24.35 13.13
C GLY A 190 13.30 23.34 14.29
N VAL A 191 12.26 22.57 14.63
CA VAL A 191 12.31 21.61 15.74
C VAL A 191 12.68 20.22 15.22
N THR A 192 13.75 19.65 15.75
CA THR A 192 14.25 18.31 15.41
C THR A 192 13.44 17.20 16.10
N ALA A 193 13.54 15.98 15.58
CA ALA A 193 12.96 14.80 16.20
C ALA A 193 13.43 14.60 17.65
N LEU A 194 14.70 14.89 17.95
CA LEU A 194 15.24 14.79 19.32
C LEU A 194 14.57 15.83 20.25
N GLN A 195 14.40 17.06 19.79
CA GLN A 195 13.76 18.11 20.58
C GLN A 195 12.29 17.77 20.89
N HIS A 196 11.54 17.27 19.90
CA HIS A 196 10.17 16.76 20.11
C HIS A 196 10.15 15.61 21.12
N ALA A 197 11.05 14.63 20.99
CA ALA A 197 11.12 13.50 21.92
C ALA A 197 11.40 13.95 23.37
N ILE A 198 12.26 14.96 23.56
CA ILE A 198 12.54 15.56 24.87
C ILE A 198 11.32 16.30 25.41
N SER A 199 10.68 17.16 24.60
CA SER A 199 9.51 17.95 25.06
C SER A 199 8.31 17.08 25.41
N MET A 200 8.15 15.93 24.76
CA MET A 200 7.07 14.96 25.02
C MET A 200 7.41 13.96 26.14
N GLY A 201 8.62 13.98 26.69
CA GLY A 201 9.04 13.05 27.74
C GLY A 201 9.32 11.62 27.25
N PHE A 202 9.56 11.43 25.95
CA PHE A 202 9.86 10.12 25.35
C PHE A 202 11.33 9.74 25.57
N SER A 203 11.71 9.46 26.82
CA SER A 203 13.09 9.20 27.24
C SER A 203 13.78 8.09 26.43
N GLY A 204 13.08 7.01 26.11
CA GLY A 204 13.63 5.92 25.28
C GLY A 204 14.03 6.41 23.88
N THR A 205 13.12 7.12 23.21
CA THR A 205 13.37 7.73 21.90
C THR A 205 14.49 8.77 21.95
N ALA A 206 14.48 9.65 22.96
CA ALA A 206 15.52 10.67 23.12
C ALA A 206 16.91 10.05 23.33
N ASN A 207 16.99 8.94 24.08
CA ASN A 207 18.26 8.22 24.28
C ASN A 207 18.79 7.61 22.98
N VAL A 208 17.93 6.99 22.17
CA VAL A 208 18.32 6.48 20.84
C VAL A 208 18.88 7.61 19.97
N LEU A 209 18.21 8.77 19.95
CA LEU A 209 18.60 9.91 19.11
C LEU A 209 19.87 10.64 19.60
N ARG A 210 20.15 10.66 20.92
CA ARG A 210 21.39 11.24 21.48
C ARG A 210 22.63 10.41 21.21
N ASN A 211 22.46 9.09 21.19
CA ASN A 211 23.58 8.15 21.06
C ASN A 211 23.98 7.88 19.59
N LYS A 212 23.35 8.60 18.64
CA LYS A 212 23.90 8.80 17.30
C LYS A 212 25.02 9.84 17.41
N GLY A 213 26.26 9.35 17.45
CA GLY A 213 27.48 10.16 17.60
C GLY A 213 27.57 11.33 16.62
#